data_AF-A0A498JWU1-F1
#
_entry.id   AF-A0A498JWU1-F1
#
_cell.length_a   1.000
_cell.length_b   1.000
_cell.length_c   1.000
_cell.angle_alpha   90.00
_cell.angle_beta   90.00
_cell.angle_gamma   90.00
#
_symmetry.space_group_name_H-M   'P 1'
#
loop_
_entity.id
_entity.type
_entity.pdbx_description
1 polymer ?
#
loop_
_entity_poly.entity_id
_entity_poly.type
_entity_poly.pdbx_seq_one_letter_code
_entity_poly.pdbx_strand_id
1 'polypeptide(L)'
;MHNGSNPYDYIEDYFTADYYKSSYSFPIEPIPDIHQPPLHIVKDFVIKPPVTRKQAGRPKVKRIKSNGEESRPMKCERCKKLGHHNKNTCSAPF
;
A
#
# COMPACT_ATOMS: atom_id res chain seq x y z
N MET A 1 -41.68 20.72 4.38
CA MET A 1 -42.32 19.75 3.47
C MET A 1 -41.24 19.19 2.56
N HIS A 2 -40.66 18.05 2.90
CA HIS A 2 -39.98 17.21 1.92
C HIS A 2 -40.95 16.08 1.62
N ASN A 3 -41.54 16.11 0.41
CA ASN A 3 -42.28 14.98 -0.14
C ASN A 3 -41.39 13.75 -0.03
N GLY A 4 -41.94 12.59 0.35
CA GLY A 4 -41.22 11.31 0.46
C GLY A 4 -40.72 10.76 -0.88
N SER A 5 -40.11 11.59 -1.72
CA SER A 5 -39.43 11.19 -2.94
C SER A 5 -38.12 10.49 -2.60
N ASN A 6 -37.83 9.45 -3.37
CA ASN A 6 -36.63 8.67 -3.21
C ASN A 6 -35.44 9.48 -3.74
N PRO A 7 -34.36 9.70 -2.95
CA PRO A 7 -33.20 10.45 -3.40
C PRO A 7 -32.55 9.90 -4.68
N TYR A 8 -32.69 8.60 -4.91
CA TYR A 8 -32.18 7.94 -6.10
C TYR A 8 -32.89 8.34 -7.40
N ASP A 9 -34.11 8.88 -7.33
CA ASP A 9 -34.88 9.34 -8.51
C ASP A 9 -34.26 10.59 -9.17
N TYR A 10 -33.32 11.26 -8.49
CA TYR A 10 -32.63 12.46 -8.96
C TYR A 10 -31.19 12.19 -9.40
N ILE A 11 -30.75 10.93 -9.40
CA ILE A 11 -29.40 10.53 -9.79
C ILE A 11 -29.46 10.05 -11.24
N GLU A 12 -28.62 10.62 -12.09
CA GLU A 12 -28.46 10.13 -13.47
C GLU A 12 -27.89 8.71 -13.48
N ASP A 13 -28.36 7.86 -14.39
CA ASP A 13 -27.94 6.46 -14.53
C ASP A 13 -26.42 6.31 -14.63
N TYR A 14 -25.73 7.31 -15.18
CA TYR A 14 -24.26 7.37 -15.29
C TYR A 14 -23.54 7.17 -13.95
N PHE A 15 -24.12 7.61 -12.84
CA PHE A 15 -23.52 7.51 -11.50
C PHE A 15 -23.89 6.22 -10.76
N THR A 16 -24.60 5.29 -11.41
CA THR A 16 -24.96 4.00 -10.80
C THR A 16 -23.80 3.00 -10.85
N ALA A 17 -23.77 2.09 -9.87
CA ALA A 17 -22.79 1.01 -9.84
C ALA A 17 -22.89 0.09 -11.07
N ASP A 18 -24.08 -0.07 -11.62
CA ASP A 18 -24.32 -0.90 -12.80
C ASP A 18 -23.73 -0.25 -14.05
N TYR A 19 -23.88 1.06 -14.22
CA TYR A 19 -23.24 1.79 -15.30
C TYR A 19 -21.71 1.72 -15.20
N TYR A 20 -21.14 1.88 -14.00
CA TYR A 20 -19.70 1.70 -13.77
C TYR A 20 -19.23 0.29 -14.15
N LYS A 21 -19.94 -0.77 -13.73
CA LYS A 21 -19.57 -2.14 -14.13
C LYS A 21 -19.67 -2.33 -15.65
N SER A 22 -20.69 -1.75 -16.29
CA SER A 22 -20.89 -1.83 -17.73
C SER A 22 -19.78 -1.15 -18.52
N SER A 23 -19.22 -0.04 -18.03
CA SER A 23 -18.11 0.64 -18.71
C SER A 23 -16.82 -0.20 -18.70
N TYR A 24 -16.68 -1.11 -17.73
CA TYR A 24 -15.55 -2.04 -17.60
C TYR A 24 -15.92 -3.49 -17.95
N SER A 25 -17.08 -3.74 -18.59
CA SER A 25 -17.48 -5.11 -18.94
C SER A 25 -16.66 -5.71 -20.08
N PHE A 26 -16.04 -4.85 -20.89
CA PHE A 26 -15.15 -5.27 -21.97
C PHE A 26 -13.76 -5.61 -21.42
N PRO A 27 -13.10 -6.66 -21.94
CA PRO A 27 -11.76 -7.01 -21.51
C PRO A 27 -10.77 -5.88 -21.86
N ILE A 28 -9.92 -5.52 -20.90
CA ILE A 28 -8.77 -4.65 -21.15
C ILE A 28 -7.65 -5.55 -21.71
N GLU A 29 -7.42 -5.44 -23.00
CA GLU A 29 -6.36 -6.20 -23.66
C GLU A 29 -4.98 -5.73 -23.17
N PRO A 30 -4.09 -6.66 -22.76
CA PRO A 30 -2.74 -6.30 -22.39
C PRO A 30 -2.01 -5.72 -23.60
N ILE A 31 -1.22 -4.67 -23.39
CA ILE A 31 -0.32 -4.15 -24.42
C ILE A 31 0.74 -5.22 -24.68
N PRO A 32 0.89 -5.73 -25.91
CA PRO A 32 1.90 -6.73 -26.20
C PRO A 32 3.29 -6.11 -26.02
N ASP A 33 4.18 -6.81 -25.32
CA ASP A 33 5.59 -6.45 -25.28
C ASP A 33 6.19 -6.71 -26.67
N ILE A 34 6.89 -5.73 -27.24
CA ILE A 34 7.53 -5.82 -28.56
C ILE A 34 8.51 -7.00 -28.61
N HIS A 35 9.06 -7.40 -27.46
CA HIS A 35 10.00 -8.52 -27.34
C HIS A 35 9.34 -9.85 -26.97
N GLN A 36 8.03 -9.89 -26.67
CA GLN A 36 7.32 -11.13 -26.38
C GLN A 36 6.32 -11.48 -27.48
N PRO A 37 6.18 -12.76 -27.83
CA PRO A 37 5.16 -13.18 -28.80
C PRO A 37 3.76 -12.84 -28.28
N PRO A 38 2.79 -12.56 -29.17
CA PRO A 38 1.41 -12.25 -28.80
C PRO A 38 0.85 -13.30 -27.84
N LEU A 39 0.25 -12.84 -26.73
CA LEU A 39 -0.33 -13.67 -25.66
C LEU A 39 -1.57 -14.50 -26.09
N HIS A 40 -1.77 -14.75 -27.37
CA HIS A 40 -2.88 -15.56 -27.89
C HIS A 40 -2.81 -17.05 -27.48
N ILE A 41 -1.77 -17.46 -26.74
CA ILE A 41 -1.53 -18.86 -26.37
C ILE A 41 -2.10 -19.24 -24.99
N VAL A 42 -2.64 -18.31 -24.21
CA VAL A 42 -2.82 -18.59 -22.78
C VAL A 42 -4.22 -18.30 -22.24
N LYS A 43 -5.23 -18.87 -22.90
CA LYS A 43 -6.57 -19.03 -22.31
C LYS A 43 -6.54 -19.85 -21.00
N ASP A 44 -5.49 -20.63 -20.78
CA ASP A 44 -5.31 -21.49 -19.60
C ASP A 44 -4.14 -21.09 -18.69
N PHE A 45 -3.63 -19.84 -18.77
CA PHE A 45 -2.56 -19.39 -17.85
C PHE A 45 -3.12 -19.14 -16.46
N VAL A 46 -3.09 -20.18 -15.63
CA VAL A 46 -3.39 -20.03 -14.21
C VAL A 46 -2.19 -19.34 -13.55
N ILE A 47 -2.31 -18.04 -13.30
CA ILE A 47 -1.37 -17.29 -12.46
C ILE A 47 -1.46 -17.87 -11.04
N LYS A 48 -0.48 -18.69 -10.67
CA LYS A 48 -0.40 -19.26 -9.32
C LYS A 48 -0.03 -18.13 -8.35
N PRO A 49 -0.59 -18.14 -7.12
CA PRO A 49 -0.15 -17.21 -6.09
C PRO A 49 1.36 -17.38 -5.86
N PRO A 50 2.08 -16.30 -5.50
CA PRO A 50 3.49 -16.39 -5.18
C PRO A 50 3.71 -17.46 -4.11
N VAL A 51 4.59 -18.42 -4.38
CA VAL A 51 4.97 -19.46 -3.41
C VAL A 51 5.91 -18.85 -2.37
N THR A 52 5.43 -17.85 -1.64
CA THR A 52 6.18 -17.18 -0.59
C THR A 52 5.61 -17.63 0.75
N ARG A 53 6.35 -18.50 1.44
CA ARG A 53 6.13 -18.73 2.86
C ARG A 53 6.89 -17.64 3.61
N LYS A 54 6.17 -16.76 4.33
CA LYS A 54 6.83 -15.96 5.36
C LYS A 54 7.47 -16.95 6.33
N GLN A 55 8.79 -16.91 6.47
CA GLN A 55 9.45 -17.70 7.50
C GLN A 55 8.81 -17.35 8.85
N ALA A 56 8.50 -18.37 9.66
CA ALA A 56 8.06 -18.16 11.02
C ALA A 56 9.22 -17.46 11.77
N GLY A 57 9.09 -16.15 11.93
CA GLY A 57 10.09 -15.31 12.57
C GLY A 57 9.48 -14.63 13.79
N ARG A 58 10.29 -14.47 14.84
CA ARG A 58 9.94 -13.59 15.96
C ARG A 58 9.66 -12.18 15.40
N PRO A 59 8.56 -11.52 15.80
CA PRO A 59 8.35 -10.12 15.46
C PRO A 59 9.61 -9.31 15.81
N LYS A 60 10.07 -8.47 14.88
CA LYS A 60 11.23 -7.62 15.16
C LYS A 60 10.91 -6.74 16.38
N VAL A 61 11.78 -6.77 17.39
CA VAL A 61 11.66 -5.91 18.57
C VAL A 61 11.80 -4.43 18.18
N LYS A 62 12.58 -4.15 17.13
CA LYS A 62 12.74 -2.81 16.56
C LYS A 62 11.94 -2.69 15.27
N ARG A 63 11.13 -1.63 15.18
CA ARG A 63 10.39 -1.27 13.97
C ARG A 63 11.35 -0.95 12.82
N ILE A 64 11.02 -1.43 11.61
CA ILE A 64 11.69 -1.02 10.37
C ILE A 64 11.08 0.30 9.92
N LYS A 65 11.92 1.28 9.61
CA LYS A 65 11.46 2.58 9.11
C LYS A 65 11.11 2.52 7.63
N SER A 66 10.16 3.35 7.22
CA SER A 66 9.84 3.55 5.80
C SER A 66 10.88 4.43 5.10
N ASN A 67 10.90 4.40 3.76
CA ASN A 67 11.75 5.33 3.00
C ASN A 67 11.30 6.78 3.27
N GLY A 68 12.27 7.64 3.59
CA GLY A 68 12.03 9.04 3.98
C GLY A 68 11.77 9.26 5.48
N GLU A 69 11.74 8.19 6.28
CA GLU A 69 11.54 8.33 7.73
C GLU A 69 12.88 8.47 8.47
N GLU A 70 13.19 9.70 8.90
CA GLU A 70 14.41 10.00 9.64
C GLU A 70 14.25 9.78 11.15
N SER A 71 15.32 9.32 11.83
CA SER A 71 15.34 9.36 13.30
C SER A 71 15.53 10.78 13.77
N ARG A 72 14.62 11.27 14.62
CA ARG A 72 14.84 12.52 15.33
C ARG A 72 15.98 12.33 16.36
N PRO A 73 16.94 13.26 16.45
CA PRO A 73 17.91 13.26 17.53
C PRO A 73 17.18 13.55 18.86
N MET A 74 17.64 12.92 19.94
CA MET A 74 17.14 13.13 21.29
C MET A 74 18.18 13.87 22.13
N LYS A 75 17.73 14.64 23.12
CA LYS A 75 18.62 15.31 24.08
C LYS A 75 19.08 14.28 25.12
N CYS A 76 20.38 14.06 25.19
CA CYS A 76 20.95 13.20 26.23
C CYS A 76 20.88 13.89 27.59
N GLU A 77 20.32 13.24 28.61
CA GLU A 77 20.24 13.84 29.95
C GLU A 77 21.59 13.98 30.65
N ARG A 78 22.60 13.18 30.27
CA ARG A 78 23.96 13.26 30.84
C ARG A 78 24.72 14.43 30.24
N CYS A 79 25.04 14.36 28.94
CA CYS A 79 25.88 15.36 28.29
C CYS A 79 25.11 16.59 27.77
N LYS A 80 23.77 16.60 27.87
CA LYS A 80 22.87 17.67 27.39
C LYS A 80 22.92 17.97 25.89
N LYS A 81 23.70 17.21 25.10
CA LYS A 81 23.81 17.32 23.64
C LYS A 81 22.67 16.58 22.94
N LEU A 82 22.28 17.08 21.76
CA LEU A 82 21.40 16.37 20.84
C LEU A 82 22.17 15.28 20.09
N GLY A 83 21.60 14.08 19.99
CA GLY A 83 22.20 12.98 19.23
C GLY A 83 21.32 11.73 19.21
N HIS A 84 21.85 10.62 18.72
CA HIS A 84 21.14 9.33 18.67
C HIS A 84 21.44 8.41 19.86
N HIS A 85 22.10 8.93 20.89
CA HIS A 85 22.38 8.23 22.13
C HIS A 85 21.53 8.81 23.27
N ASN A 86 21.21 7.98 24.25
CA ASN A 86 20.50 8.40 25.45
C ASN A 86 21.47 8.40 26.64
N LYS A 87 20.97 8.72 27.85
CA LYS A 87 21.76 8.70 29.09
C LYS A 87 22.46 7.36 29.34
N ASN A 88 21.81 6.25 29.00
CA ASN A 88 22.30 4.90 29.26
C ASN A 88 23.42 4.49 28.31
N THR A 89 23.41 5.01 27.07
CA THR A 89 24.43 4.74 26.06
C THR A 89 25.44 5.88 25.90
N CYS A 90 25.40 6.88 26.77
CA CYS A 90 26.29 8.02 26.70
C CYS A 90 27.70 7.65 27.19
N SER A 91 28.73 7.97 26.40
CA SER A 91 30.15 7.76 26.76
C SER A 91 30.78 8.98 27.44
N ALA A 92 30.03 10.08 27.62
CA ALA A 92 30.53 11.23 28.37
C ALA A 92 30.77 10.84 29.85
N PRO A 93 31.82 11.39 30.48
CA PRO A 93 32.01 11.26 31.92
C PRO A 93 30.78 11.82 32.67
N PHE A 94 30.63 11.38 33.91
CA PHE A 94 29.57 11.86 34.80
C PHE A 94 29.71 13.35 35.09
#